data_AF-A0A964VH20-F1
#
_entry.id   AF-A0A964VH20-F1
#
_cell.length_a   1.000
_cell.length_b   1.000
_cell.length_c   1.000
_cell.angle_alpha   90.00
_cell.angle_beta   90.00
_cell.angle_gamma   90.00
#
_symmetry.space_group_name_H-M   'P 1'
#
loop_
_entity.id
_entity.type
_entity.pdbx_description
1 polymer ?
#
loop_
_entity_poly.entity_id
_entity_poly.type
_entity_poly.pdbx_seq_one_letter_code
_entity_poly.pdbx_strand_id
1 'polypeptide(L)'
;MNEPAKPDHSLPGDLLSNQLRDQLLSRVSERLQSGEVLVSNAHFQKAFEEEYRALNWMVPVEELRAQLSAAIEDINKRNPEVLVVLGVENWLVKAFMEGVRKNNWNIVTFQEQGHQALREFIRHERVKAVLAQMQVQPAQLNLKRCLRIAANQVAGKGGQVPKRNVRLDQLAAAPVERVELLPENLKIFLSGPTPEPRRPRSKSATRRNSNYRRRSGAGSSIRYFRTSSPMSIREN
;
A
#
# COMPACT_ATOMS: atom_id res chain seq x y z
N MET A 1 5.70 44.79 -32.23
CA MET A 1 7.03 44.16 -32.21
C MET A 1 6.86 42.84 -31.48
N ASN A 2 6.83 41.73 -32.23
CA ASN A 2 6.68 40.40 -31.66
C ASN A 2 8.07 39.87 -31.33
N GLU A 3 8.31 39.58 -30.05
CA GLU A 3 9.53 38.99 -29.54
C GLU A 3 9.60 37.52 -30.03
N PRO A 4 10.63 37.13 -30.80
CA PRO A 4 10.75 35.75 -31.25
C PRO A 4 11.09 34.85 -30.07
N ALA A 5 10.27 33.81 -29.88
CA ALA A 5 10.48 32.75 -28.90
C ALA A 5 11.90 32.17 -29.04
N LYS A 6 12.65 32.17 -27.93
CA LYS A 6 13.98 31.56 -27.87
C LYS A 6 13.87 30.07 -28.23
N PRO A 7 14.73 29.58 -29.15
CA PRO A 7 14.81 28.15 -29.41
C PRO A 7 15.31 27.44 -28.16
N ASP A 8 14.55 26.42 -27.75
CA ASP A 8 14.91 25.52 -26.67
C ASP A 8 16.20 24.79 -27.07
N HIS A 9 17.32 25.12 -26.43
CA HIS A 9 18.60 24.43 -26.61
C HIS A 9 18.59 23.10 -25.84
N SER A 10 17.75 22.17 -26.28
CA SER A 10 17.89 20.76 -25.93
C SER A 10 19.09 20.22 -26.71
N LEU A 11 20.17 19.91 -26.00
CA LEU A 11 21.33 19.23 -26.59
C LEU A 11 20.84 17.98 -27.35
N PRO A 12 21.40 17.67 -28.53
CA PRO A 12 21.12 16.43 -29.24
C PRO A 12 21.67 15.26 -28.42
N GLY A 13 20.85 14.71 -27.53
CA GLY A 13 21.27 13.71 -26.56
C GLY A 13 20.27 13.46 -25.44
N ASP A 14 19.36 14.40 -25.15
CA ASP A 14 18.29 14.18 -24.17
C ASP A 14 16.99 13.78 -24.89
N LEU A 15 16.76 12.47 -25.01
CA LEU A 15 15.55 11.91 -25.63
C LEU A 15 14.36 12.03 -24.67
N LEU A 16 14.63 12.18 -23.38
CA LEU A 16 13.64 12.31 -22.31
C LEU A 16 13.45 13.78 -21.94
N SER A 17 12.65 14.51 -22.73
CA SER A 17 12.30 15.89 -22.37
C SER A 17 11.66 15.96 -20.97
N ASN A 18 11.91 17.06 -20.24
CA ASN A 18 11.33 17.27 -18.91
C ASN A 18 9.80 17.12 -18.92
N GLN A 19 9.13 17.64 -19.96
CA GLN A 19 7.69 17.51 -20.13
C GLN A 19 7.24 16.05 -20.27
N LEU A 20 7.95 15.24 -21.06
CA LEU A 20 7.65 13.82 -21.20
C LEU A 20 7.87 13.08 -19.88
N ARG A 21 8.98 13.36 -19.18
CA ARG A 21 9.27 12.77 -17.87
C ARG A 21 8.14 13.05 -16.87
N ASP A 22 7.68 14.29 -16.78
CA ASP A 22 6.63 14.69 -15.85
C ASP A 22 5.28 14.05 -16.20
N GLN A 23 4.98 13.92 -17.50
CA GLN A 23 3.78 13.21 -17.98
C GLN A 23 3.81 11.71 -17.61
N LEU A 24 4.95 11.05 -17.82
CA LEU A 24 5.12 9.64 -17.47
C LEU A 24 5.02 9.44 -15.95
N LEU A 25 5.70 10.29 -15.18
CA LEU A 25 5.66 10.23 -13.72
C LEU A 25 4.23 10.42 -13.18
N SER A 26 3.48 11.36 -13.73
CA SER A 26 2.08 11.58 -13.37
C SER A 26 1.23 10.31 -13.59
N ARG A 27 1.36 9.66 -14.76
CA ARG A 27 0.61 8.43 -15.09
C ARG A 27 1.02 7.24 -14.23
N VAL A 28 2.31 7.08 -13.94
CA VAL A 28 2.78 6.03 -13.02
C VAL A 28 2.30 6.31 -11.59
N SER A 29 2.25 7.58 -11.18
CA SER A 29 1.66 7.99 -9.90
C SER A 29 0.17 7.63 -9.83
N GLU A 30 -0.61 7.84 -10.89
CA GLU A 30 -2.01 7.40 -10.97
C GLU A 30 -2.14 5.87 -10.79
N ARG A 31 -1.26 5.09 -11.42
CA ARG A 31 -1.21 3.62 -11.24
C ARG A 31 -0.94 3.24 -9.78
N LEU A 32 0.02 3.87 -9.13
CA LEU A 32 0.28 3.68 -7.71
C LEU A 32 -0.90 4.11 -6.82
N GLN A 33 -1.57 5.21 -7.15
CA GLN A 33 -2.77 5.65 -6.44
C GLN A 33 -3.93 4.66 -6.60
N SER A 34 -4.01 3.98 -7.75
CA SER A 34 -4.99 2.92 -8.01
C SER A 34 -4.73 1.61 -7.26
N GLY A 35 -3.58 1.50 -6.59
CA GLY A 35 -3.20 0.32 -5.79
C GLY A 35 -2.29 -0.67 -6.53
N GLU A 36 -1.71 -0.28 -7.66
CA GLU A 36 -0.75 -1.13 -8.37
C GLU A 36 0.54 -1.32 -7.56
N VAL A 37 1.09 -2.54 -7.59
CA VAL A 37 2.25 -2.91 -6.78
C VAL A 37 3.53 -2.79 -7.61
N LEU A 38 4.22 -1.66 -7.48
CA LEU A 38 5.51 -1.40 -8.11
C LEU A 38 6.56 -1.18 -7.01
N VAL A 39 7.47 -2.13 -6.79
CA VAL A 39 8.40 -2.09 -5.64
C VAL A 39 9.87 -2.09 -6.05
N SER A 40 10.18 -2.40 -7.31
CA SER A 40 11.55 -2.50 -7.81
C SER A 40 11.77 -1.55 -9.00
N ASN A 41 13.02 -1.16 -9.25
CA ASN A 41 13.37 -0.37 -10.43
C ASN A 41 12.90 -1.03 -11.73
N ALA A 42 12.97 -2.36 -11.82
CA ALA A 42 12.45 -3.09 -12.98
C ALA A 42 10.92 -2.94 -13.15
N HIS A 43 10.15 -2.93 -12.05
CA HIS A 43 8.71 -2.69 -12.12
C HIS A 43 8.41 -1.26 -12.57
N PHE A 44 9.13 -0.27 -12.02
CA PHE A 44 8.97 1.12 -12.44
C PHE A 44 9.37 1.31 -13.90
N GLN A 45 10.52 0.78 -14.33
CA GLN A 45 11.00 0.84 -15.71
C GLN A 45 9.91 0.33 -16.67
N LYS A 46 9.39 -0.88 -16.40
CA LYS A 46 8.31 -1.46 -17.19
C LYS A 46 7.06 -0.57 -17.22
N ALA A 47 6.64 -0.01 -16.09
CA ALA A 47 5.49 0.89 -16.03
C ALA A 47 5.70 2.18 -16.83
N PHE A 48 6.90 2.77 -16.77
CA PHE A 48 7.28 3.94 -17.57
C PHE A 48 7.29 3.62 -19.07
N GLU A 49 7.83 2.47 -19.47
CA GLU A 49 7.85 2.04 -20.87
C GLU A 49 6.44 1.76 -21.41
N GLU A 50 5.56 1.17 -20.60
CA GLU A 50 4.15 0.95 -20.92
C GLU A 50 3.41 2.29 -21.12
N GLU A 51 3.61 3.27 -20.24
CA GLU A 51 2.99 4.59 -20.38
C GLU A 51 3.58 5.39 -21.54
N TYR A 52 4.88 5.25 -21.82
CA TYR A 52 5.52 5.84 -23.01
C TYR A 52 4.90 5.29 -24.29
N ARG A 53 4.73 3.96 -24.36
CA ARG A 53 4.07 3.31 -25.50
C ARG A 53 2.61 3.77 -25.64
N ALA A 54 1.90 3.93 -24.53
CA ALA A 54 0.52 4.41 -24.54
C ALA A 54 0.39 5.88 -24.99
N LEU A 55 1.43 6.70 -24.80
CA LEU A 55 1.45 8.10 -25.24
C LEU A 55 1.86 8.26 -26.70
N ASN A 56 2.91 7.55 -27.11
CA ASN A 56 3.57 7.78 -28.40
C ASN A 56 3.29 6.70 -29.44
N TRP A 57 2.61 5.61 -29.06
CA TRP A 57 2.36 4.43 -29.91
C TRP A 57 3.65 3.76 -30.44
N MET A 58 4.78 4.01 -29.77
CA MET A 58 6.10 3.50 -30.13
C MET A 58 6.75 2.75 -28.96
N VAL A 59 7.62 1.80 -29.28
CA VAL A 59 8.48 1.15 -28.28
C VAL A 59 9.68 2.06 -28.01
N PRO A 60 10.04 2.32 -26.74
CA PRO A 60 11.20 3.14 -26.43
C PRO A 60 12.48 2.44 -26.91
N VAL A 61 13.32 3.19 -27.62
CA VAL A 61 14.67 2.77 -28.03
C VAL A 61 15.59 2.62 -26.81
N GLU A 62 16.68 1.87 -26.95
CA GLU A 62 17.55 1.51 -25.82
C GLU A 62 18.15 2.73 -25.11
N GLU A 63 18.51 3.78 -25.84
CA GLU A 63 19.02 5.02 -25.26
C GLU A 63 17.98 5.70 -24.38
N LEU A 64 16.71 5.71 -24.80
CA LEU A 64 15.62 6.25 -24.00
C LEU A 64 15.33 5.37 -22.78
N ARG A 65 15.42 4.03 -22.91
CA ARG A 65 15.28 3.12 -21.76
C ARG A 65 16.35 3.39 -20.71
N ALA A 66 17.60 3.61 -21.13
CA ALA A 66 18.68 3.98 -20.24
C ALA A 66 18.42 5.31 -19.52
N GLN A 67 17.92 6.32 -20.25
CA GLN A 67 17.54 7.62 -19.65
C GLN A 67 16.37 7.49 -18.67
N LEU A 68 15.35 6.70 -19.00
CA LEU A 68 14.24 6.39 -18.09
C LEU A 68 14.74 5.70 -16.82
N SER A 69 15.62 4.70 -16.97
CA SER A 69 16.17 3.98 -15.82
C SER A 69 16.97 4.90 -14.91
N ALA A 70 17.81 5.77 -15.49
CA ALA A 70 18.57 6.76 -14.73
C ALA A 70 17.64 7.76 -14.01
N ALA A 71 16.58 8.23 -14.68
CA ALA A 71 15.60 9.13 -14.08
C ALA A 71 14.83 8.47 -12.93
N ILE A 72 14.42 7.21 -13.08
CA ILE A 72 13.75 6.44 -12.02
C ILE A 72 14.67 6.26 -10.82
N GLU A 73 15.93 5.91 -11.05
CA GLU A 73 16.91 5.79 -9.96
C GLU A 73 17.10 7.11 -9.22
N ASP A 74 17.20 8.22 -9.94
CA ASP A 74 17.35 9.54 -9.34
C ASP A 74 16.12 9.92 -8.51
N ILE A 75 14.91 9.70 -9.02
CA ILE A 75 13.64 9.95 -8.30
C ILE A 75 13.57 9.07 -7.04
N ASN A 76 13.85 7.77 -7.17
CA ASN A 76 13.78 6.83 -6.05
C ASN A 76 14.79 7.16 -4.95
N LYS A 77 15.98 7.67 -5.32
CA LYS A 77 17.01 8.10 -4.35
C LYS A 77 16.65 9.42 -3.68
N ARG A 78 16.18 10.42 -4.44
CA ARG A 78 15.91 11.77 -3.91
C ARG A 78 14.58 11.87 -3.17
N ASN A 79 13.53 11.25 -3.70
CA ASN A 79 12.16 11.38 -3.24
C ASN A 79 11.44 10.01 -3.21
N PRO A 80 11.87 9.07 -2.35
CA PRO A 80 11.28 7.73 -2.29
C PRO A 80 9.77 7.74 -1.98
N GLU A 81 9.28 8.77 -1.30
CA GLU A 81 7.86 9.03 -0.97
C GLU A 81 6.96 9.05 -2.23
N VAL A 82 7.50 9.44 -3.39
CA VAL A 82 6.72 9.65 -4.62
C VAL A 82 6.40 8.33 -5.32
N LEU A 83 7.33 7.36 -5.29
CA LEU A 83 7.21 6.11 -6.04
C LEU A 83 7.34 4.90 -5.13
N VAL A 84 8.52 4.72 -4.53
CA VAL A 84 8.89 3.51 -3.78
C VAL A 84 7.97 3.31 -2.58
N VAL A 85 7.75 4.33 -1.76
CA VAL A 85 6.93 4.22 -0.54
C VAL A 85 5.48 3.86 -0.92
N LEU A 86 4.88 4.53 -1.90
CA LEU A 86 3.52 4.21 -2.35
C LEU A 86 3.40 2.77 -2.88
N GLY A 87 4.39 2.33 -3.65
CA GLY A 87 4.46 0.98 -4.17
C GLY A 87 4.59 -0.08 -3.08
N VAL A 88 5.43 0.17 -2.08
CA VAL A 88 5.62 -0.68 -0.89
C VAL A 88 4.34 -0.71 -0.05
N GLU A 89 3.65 0.41 0.14
CA GLU A 89 2.36 0.45 0.84
C GLU A 89 1.30 -0.39 0.11
N ASN A 90 1.24 -0.31 -1.22
CA ASN A 90 0.32 -1.12 -2.02
C ASN A 90 0.64 -2.63 -1.89
N TRP A 91 1.94 -2.99 -1.93
CA TRP A 91 2.40 -4.35 -1.67
C TRP A 91 1.99 -4.82 -0.27
N LEU A 92 2.23 -3.99 0.75
CA LEU A 92 1.91 -4.29 2.14
C LEU A 92 0.42 -4.57 2.32
N VAL A 93 -0.44 -3.73 1.75
CA VAL A 93 -1.89 -3.93 1.78
C VAL A 93 -2.26 -5.25 1.11
N LYS A 94 -1.71 -5.54 -0.08
CA LYS A 94 -1.99 -6.80 -0.79
C LYS A 94 -1.61 -8.02 0.05
N ALA A 95 -0.41 -8.02 0.63
CA ALA A 95 0.09 -9.10 1.48
C ALA A 95 -0.72 -9.24 2.78
N PHE A 96 -1.04 -8.13 3.46
CA PHE A 96 -1.87 -8.14 4.66
C PHE A 96 -3.27 -8.69 4.38
N MET A 97 -3.85 -8.32 3.23
CA MET A 97 -5.18 -8.78 2.82
C MET A 97 -5.25 -10.29 2.58
N GLU A 98 -4.14 -10.97 2.26
CA GLU A 98 -4.12 -12.43 2.22
C GLU A 98 -4.37 -13.04 3.61
N GLY A 99 -3.81 -12.46 4.67
CA GLY A 99 -4.08 -12.86 6.05
C GLY A 99 -5.52 -12.59 6.48
N VAL A 100 -6.05 -11.42 6.13
CA VAL A 100 -7.46 -11.03 6.35
C VAL A 100 -8.41 -12.05 5.70
N ARG A 101 -8.13 -12.45 4.44
CA ARG A 101 -8.91 -13.47 3.73
C ARG A 101 -8.78 -14.85 4.36
N LYS A 102 -7.55 -15.30 4.70
CA LYS A 102 -7.32 -16.60 5.35
C LYS A 102 -8.07 -16.74 6.67
N ASN A 103 -8.23 -15.64 7.41
CA ASN A 103 -8.96 -15.61 8.67
C ASN A 103 -10.46 -15.28 8.52
N ASN A 104 -10.97 -15.13 7.28
CA ASN A 104 -12.37 -14.78 6.97
C ASN A 104 -12.88 -13.53 7.71
N TRP A 105 -12.05 -12.49 7.81
CA TRP A 105 -12.48 -11.26 8.48
C TRP A 105 -13.55 -10.54 7.67
N ASN A 106 -14.63 -10.16 8.36
CA ASN A 106 -15.63 -9.24 7.84
C ASN A 106 -15.26 -7.79 8.22
N ILE A 107 -16.08 -6.83 7.77
CA ILE A 107 -15.84 -5.41 8.04
C ILE A 107 -15.81 -5.06 9.54
N VAL A 108 -16.61 -5.74 10.36
CA VAL A 108 -16.68 -5.51 11.81
C VAL A 108 -15.39 -5.96 12.48
N THR A 109 -14.96 -7.20 12.23
CA THR A 109 -13.68 -7.73 12.75
C THR A 109 -12.50 -6.89 12.28
N PHE A 110 -12.51 -6.44 11.03
CA PHE A 110 -11.47 -5.56 10.50
C PHE A 110 -11.44 -4.21 11.22
N GLN A 111 -12.60 -3.60 11.51
CA GLN A 111 -12.66 -2.34 12.24
C GLN A 111 -12.15 -2.47 13.68
N GLU A 112 -12.45 -3.57 14.35
CA GLU A 112 -12.02 -3.84 15.73
C GLU A 112 -10.51 -4.13 15.84
N GLN A 113 -9.96 -4.93 14.91
CA GLN A 113 -8.61 -5.50 15.06
C GLN A 113 -7.62 -5.08 13.98
N GLY A 114 -8.08 -4.52 12.86
CA GLY A 114 -7.27 -4.27 11.66
C GLY A 114 -6.08 -3.34 11.92
N HIS A 115 -6.25 -2.28 12.70
CA HIS A 115 -5.17 -1.36 13.03
C HIS A 115 -4.04 -2.05 13.82
N GLN A 116 -4.39 -2.87 14.82
CA GLN A 116 -3.41 -3.58 15.62
C GLN A 116 -2.71 -4.68 14.82
N ALA A 117 -3.49 -5.46 14.08
CA ALA A 117 -2.96 -6.54 13.25
C ALA A 117 -2.05 -6.03 12.13
N LEU A 118 -2.35 -4.88 11.52
CA LEU A 118 -1.45 -4.29 10.52
C LEU A 118 -0.12 -3.84 11.15
N ARG A 119 -0.16 -3.25 12.36
CA ARG A 119 1.07 -2.87 13.08
C ARG A 119 1.92 -4.08 13.45
N GLU A 120 1.28 -5.16 13.89
CA GLU A 120 1.96 -6.43 14.18
C GLU A 120 2.52 -7.05 12.89
N PHE A 121 1.76 -6.98 11.79
CA PHE A 121 2.18 -7.48 10.49
C PHE A 121 3.48 -6.81 10.01
N ILE A 122 3.56 -5.48 10.10
CA ILE A 122 4.75 -4.70 9.72
C ILE A 122 5.95 -5.04 10.62
N ARG A 123 5.70 -5.39 11.89
CA ARG A 123 6.75 -5.76 12.85
C ARG A 123 7.28 -7.18 12.64
N HIS A 124 6.64 -8.01 11.82
CA HIS A 124 7.19 -9.33 11.50
C HIS A 124 8.53 -9.22 10.79
N GLU A 125 9.50 -10.04 11.20
CA GLU A 125 10.87 -10.03 10.68
C GLU A 125 10.94 -10.19 9.15
N ARG A 126 10.05 -10.99 8.56
CA ARG A 126 9.96 -11.12 7.10
C ARG A 126 9.57 -9.82 6.42
N VAL A 127 8.60 -9.09 6.97
CA VAL A 127 8.15 -7.81 6.41
C VAL A 127 9.24 -6.76 6.58
N LYS A 128 9.89 -6.71 7.76
CA LYS A 128 11.06 -5.84 7.98
C LYS A 128 12.19 -6.12 7.00
N ALA A 129 12.48 -7.38 6.70
CA ALA A 129 13.52 -7.75 5.74
C ALA A 129 13.21 -7.23 4.32
N VAL A 130 11.94 -7.34 3.88
CA VAL A 130 11.50 -6.78 2.59
C VAL A 130 11.60 -5.25 2.58
N LEU A 131 11.16 -4.58 3.66
CA LEU A 131 11.27 -3.12 3.78
C LEU A 131 12.74 -2.66 3.73
N ALA A 132 13.63 -3.38 4.42
CA ALA A 132 15.06 -3.11 4.39
C ALA A 132 15.68 -3.32 3.00
N GLN A 133 15.27 -4.35 2.27
CA GLN A 133 15.69 -4.59 0.89
C GLN A 133 15.30 -3.42 -0.05
N MET A 134 14.14 -2.82 0.19
CA MET A 134 13.65 -1.66 -0.56
C MET A 134 14.14 -0.32 -0.01
N GLN A 135 14.99 -0.33 1.03
CA GLN A 135 15.50 0.86 1.72
C GLN A 135 14.40 1.78 2.29
N VAL A 136 13.24 1.21 2.61
CA VAL A 136 12.10 1.95 3.20
C VAL A 136 12.05 1.70 4.71
N GLN A 137 12.04 2.77 5.49
CA GLN A 137 11.87 2.66 6.94
C GLN A 137 10.39 2.52 7.31
N PRO A 138 10.03 1.75 8.34
CA PRO A 138 8.63 1.65 8.79
C PRO A 138 7.98 2.99 9.15
N ALA A 139 8.79 3.99 9.56
CA ALA A 139 8.32 5.33 9.90
C ALA A 139 7.87 6.16 8.68
N GLN A 140 8.34 5.80 7.47
CA GLN A 140 7.94 6.45 6.21
C GLN A 140 6.59 5.92 5.69
N LEU A 141 6.11 4.80 6.23
CA LEU A 141 4.85 4.20 5.79
C LEU A 141 3.65 4.94 6.36
N ASN A 142 2.72 5.33 5.48
CA ASN A 142 1.43 5.89 5.85
C ASN A 142 0.45 4.76 6.20
N LEU A 143 0.47 4.34 7.46
CA LEU A 143 -0.41 3.27 7.97
C LEU A 143 -1.90 3.61 7.82
N LYS A 144 -2.26 4.90 7.93
CA LYS A 144 -3.64 5.36 7.75
C LYS A 144 -4.10 5.13 6.30
N ARG A 145 -3.24 5.42 5.31
CA ARG A 145 -3.51 5.10 3.90
C ARG A 145 -3.67 3.59 3.71
N CYS A 146 -2.75 2.79 4.22
CA CYS A 146 -2.81 1.33 4.12
C CYS A 146 -4.13 0.76 4.69
N LEU A 147 -4.50 1.18 5.91
CA LEU A 147 -5.74 0.74 6.55
C LEU A 147 -6.99 1.16 5.77
N ARG A 148 -7.01 2.38 5.23
CA ARG A 148 -8.13 2.85 4.41
C ARG A 148 -8.31 1.99 3.16
N ILE A 149 -7.21 1.68 2.46
CA ILE A 149 -7.26 0.83 1.26
C ILE A 149 -7.75 -0.58 1.64
N ALA A 150 -7.18 -1.17 2.70
CA ALA A 150 -7.59 -2.50 3.17
C ALA A 150 -9.07 -2.54 3.60
N ALA A 151 -9.54 -1.54 4.35
CA ALA A 151 -10.95 -1.42 4.76
C ALA A 151 -11.89 -1.36 3.54
N ASN A 152 -11.53 -0.57 2.52
CA ASN A 152 -12.30 -0.47 1.28
C ASN A 152 -12.35 -1.82 0.54
N GLN A 153 -11.27 -2.60 0.55
CA GLN A 153 -11.26 -3.94 -0.03
C GLN A 153 -12.15 -4.92 0.75
N VAL A 154 -12.10 -4.91 2.09
CA VAL A 154 -12.99 -5.75 2.93
C VAL A 154 -14.45 -5.39 2.76
N ALA A 155 -14.77 -4.09 2.60
CA ALA A 155 -16.13 -3.61 2.35
C ALA A 155 -16.65 -3.93 0.93
N GLY A 156 -15.88 -4.62 0.08
CA GLY A 156 -16.24 -4.90 -1.31
C GLY A 156 -16.18 -3.68 -2.24
N LYS A 157 -15.70 -2.52 -1.74
CA LYS A 157 -15.52 -1.29 -2.51
C LYS A 157 -14.20 -1.25 -3.30
N GLY A 158 -13.34 -2.24 -3.12
CA GLY A 158 -12.02 -2.35 -3.76
C GLY A 158 -12.02 -2.59 -5.27
N GLY A 159 -13.20 -2.79 -5.90
CA GLY A 159 -13.33 -2.99 -7.35
C GLY A 159 -13.65 -1.73 -8.16
N GLN A 160 -13.91 -0.59 -7.52
CA GLN A 160 -14.19 0.69 -8.20
C GLN A 160 -12.94 1.57 -8.22
N VAL A 161 -11.85 1.07 -8.80
CA VAL A 161 -10.94 1.99 -9.50
C VAL A 161 -11.68 2.39 -10.77
N PRO A 162 -11.79 3.68 -11.15
CA PRO A 162 -12.37 4.05 -12.44
C PRO A 162 -11.61 3.25 -13.50
N LYS A 163 -12.30 2.27 -14.11
CA LYS A 163 -11.76 1.43 -15.17
C LYS A 163 -11.32 2.41 -16.25
N ARG A 164 -10.02 2.64 -16.37
CA ARG A 164 -9.42 3.28 -17.55
C ARG A 164 -9.98 2.49 -18.72
N ASN A 165 -10.81 3.14 -19.53
CA ASN A 165 -11.64 2.51 -20.55
C ASN A 165 -10.84 1.43 -21.27
N VAL A 166 -11.30 0.19 -21.10
CA VAL A 166 -10.90 -0.99 -21.86
C VAL A 166 -11.36 -0.78 -23.31
N ARG A 167 -10.66 0.09 -24.02
CA ARG A 167 -10.75 0.24 -25.48
C ARG A 167 -9.52 -0.33 -26.20
N LEU A 168 -8.52 -0.80 -25.44
CA LEU A 168 -7.33 -1.46 -25.99
C LEU A 168 -7.47 -2.98 -26.17
N ASP A 169 -8.48 -3.62 -25.57
CA ASP A 169 -8.76 -5.05 -25.79
C ASP A 169 -9.33 -5.36 -27.19
N GLN A 170 -9.62 -4.36 -28.02
CA GLN A 170 -10.05 -4.55 -29.42
C GLN A 170 -8.91 -4.41 -30.45
N LEU A 171 -7.67 -4.13 -30.04
CA LEU A 171 -6.53 -3.96 -30.97
C LEU A 171 -5.37 -4.94 -30.76
N ALA A 172 -5.45 -5.87 -29.79
CA ALA A 172 -4.39 -6.82 -29.51
C ALA A 172 -4.85 -8.28 -29.70
N ALA A 173 -5.28 -8.63 -30.92
CA ALA A 173 -5.17 -10.00 -31.40
C ALA A 173 -3.71 -10.26 -31.82
N ALA A 174 -2.81 -10.28 -30.84
CA ALA A 174 -1.46 -10.80 -30.98
C ALA A 174 -1.17 -11.59 -29.70
N PRO A 175 -0.60 -12.81 -29.78
CA PRO A 175 -0.35 -13.63 -28.61
C PRO A 175 0.80 -13.00 -27.83
N VAL A 176 0.49 -12.15 -26.87
CA VAL A 176 1.45 -11.72 -25.85
C VAL A 176 1.51 -12.86 -24.85
N GLU A 177 2.59 -13.63 -24.94
CA GLU A 177 3.00 -14.61 -23.96
C GLU A 177 3.01 -13.93 -22.58
N ARG A 178 2.01 -14.29 -21.76
CA ARG A 178 1.78 -13.71 -20.45
C ARG A 178 2.81 -14.31 -19.50
N VAL A 179 4.03 -13.81 -19.57
CA VAL A 179 5.11 -14.25 -18.70
C VAL A 179 4.89 -13.63 -17.32
N GLU A 180 4.34 -14.41 -16.39
CA GLU A 180 4.27 -14.13 -14.95
C GLU A 180 5.68 -14.16 -14.32
N LEU A 181 6.51 -13.17 -14.65
CA LEU A 181 7.77 -12.92 -13.95
C LEU A 181 7.51 -12.05 -12.72
N LEU A 182 6.84 -12.65 -11.74
CA LEU A 182 7.21 -12.37 -10.35
C LEU A 182 8.63 -12.93 -10.18
N PRO A 183 9.62 -12.13 -9.74
CA PRO A 183 10.94 -12.62 -9.40
C PRO A 183 10.80 -13.87 -8.50
N GLU A 184 11.44 -15.00 -8.83
CA GLU A 184 11.24 -16.26 -8.09
C GLU A 184 11.50 -16.11 -6.58
N ASN A 185 12.43 -15.23 -6.22
CA ASN A 185 12.70 -14.84 -4.85
C ASN A 185 11.46 -14.24 -4.15
N LEU A 186 10.60 -13.48 -4.84
CA LEU A 186 9.35 -12.96 -4.27
C LEU A 186 8.20 -13.99 -4.22
N LYS A 187 8.19 -15.01 -5.10
CA LYS A 187 7.19 -16.09 -5.03
C LYS A 187 7.34 -16.91 -3.74
N ILE A 188 8.57 -17.10 -3.27
CA ILE A 188 8.88 -17.76 -2.00
C ILE A 188 8.37 -16.93 -0.81
N PHE A 189 8.38 -15.60 -0.89
CA PHE A 189 7.88 -14.71 0.18
C PHE A 189 6.35 -14.51 0.16
N LEU A 190 5.70 -14.58 -1.00
CA LEU A 190 4.23 -14.50 -1.16
C LEU A 190 3.51 -15.81 -0.81
N SER A 191 4.25 -16.91 -0.70
CA SER A 191 3.78 -18.13 -0.06
C SER A 191 3.69 -17.86 1.45
N GLY A 192 2.63 -17.18 1.87
CA GLY A 192 2.44 -16.75 3.26
C GLY A 192 2.70 -17.89 4.26
N PRO A 193 3.09 -17.58 5.51
CA PRO A 193 3.47 -18.58 6.50
C PRO A 193 2.40 -19.67 6.57
N THR A 194 2.81 -20.92 6.34
CA THR A 194 1.97 -22.08 6.62
C THR A 194 1.52 -21.94 8.07
N PRO A 195 0.21 -21.80 8.35
CA PRO A 195 -0.25 -21.69 9.71
C PRO A 195 0.22 -22.94 10.45
N GLU A 196 1.08 -22.73 11.44
CA GLU A 196 1.51 -23.79 12.34
C GLU A 196 0.24 -24.44 12.89
N PRO A 197 0.07 -25.78 12.76
CA PRO A 197 -1.14 -26.44 13.19
C PRO A 197 -1.31 -26.17 14.69
N ARG A 198 -2.35 -25.41 15.04
CA ARG A 198 -2.72 -25.14 16.44
C ARG A 198 -2.81 -26.49 17.13
N ARG A 199 -1.89 -26.74 18.07
CA ARG A 199 -1.92 -27.94 18.92
C ARG A 199 -3.34 -28.10 19.47
N PRO A 200 -3.96 -29.29 19.33
CA PRO A 200 -5.29 -29.50 19.88
C PRO A 200 -5.24 -29.21 21.38
N ARG A 201 -6.06 -28.25 21.81
CA ARG A 201 -6.34 -28.00 23.24
C ARG A 201 -6.79 -29.33 23.83
N SER A 202 -5.93 -29.94 24.64
CA SER A 202 -6.26 -31.12 25.42
C SER A 202 -7.50 -30.80 26.26
N LYS A 203 -8.60 -31.48 25.97
CA LYS A 203 -9.81 -31.47 26.79
C LYS A 203 -9.50 -32.24 28.07
N SER A 204 -8.92 -31.56 29.05
CA SER A 204 -8.84 -32.06 30.43
C SER A 204 -10.19 -31.81 31.08
N ALA A 205 -10.98 -32.87 31.15
CA ALA A 205 -12.28 -32.90 31.79
C ALA A 205 -12.18 -32.79 33.33
N THR A 206 -13.11 -32.00 33.88
CA THR A 206 -13.86 -32.25 35.12
C THR A 206 -13.10 -32.45 36.44
N ARG A 207 -13.25 -31.46 37.34
CA ARG A 207 -13.63 -31.79 38.72
C ARG A 207 -14.49 -30.72 39.36
N ARG A 208 -15.69 -31.17 39.74
CA ARG A 208 -16.69 -30.50 40.58
C ARG A 208 -16.03 -29.89 41.83
N ASN A 209 -16.41 -28.67 42.19
CA ASN A 209 -16.51 -28.32 43.60
C ASN A 209 -17.66 -27.33 43.82
N SER A 210 -18.81 -27.91 44.14
CA SER A 210 -19.90 -27.23 44.85
C SER A 210 -19.51 -27.13 46.32
N ASN A 211 -19.45 -25.92 46.89
CA ASN A 211 -20.10 -25.60 48.18
C ASN A 211 -19.65 -24.26 48.80
N TYR A 212 -20.68 -23.57 49.36
CA TYR A 212 -20.64 -22.47 50.34
C TYR A 212 -20.03 -21.14 49.83
N ARG A 213 -20.59 -19.95 50.09
CA ARG A 213 -21.37 -19.50 51.26
C ARG A 213 -22.10 -18.19 50.93
N ARG A 214 -23.35 -18.08 51.37
CA ARG A 214 -24.11 -16.84 51.55
C ARG A 214 -23.38 -15.86 52.49
N ARG A 215 -23.40 -14.58 52.15
CA ARG A 215 -23.49 -13.40 53.04
C ARG A 215 -23.66 -12.17 52.13
N SER A 216 -24.85 -11.63 51.88
CA SER A 216 -25.63 -10.68 52.72
C SER A 216 -24.78 -9.60 53.38
N GLY A 217 -24.99 -8.34 52.95
CA GLY A 217 -24.45 -7.10 53.49
C GLY A 217 -24.32 -6.09 52.35
N ALA A 218 -25.37 -5.37 51.93
CA ALA A 218 -25.98 -4.23 52.62
C ALA A 218 -24.95 -3.19 53.08
N GLY A 219 -24.99 -2.00 52.45
CA GLY A 219 -24.47 -0.78 53.06
C GLY A 219 -23.68 0.14 52.13
N SER A 220 -24.30 1.28 51.81
CA SER A 220 -23.65 2.60 51.65
C SER A 220 -22.67 2.81 50.48
N SER A 221 -22.56 3.97 49.85
CA SER A 221 -23.13 5.28 50.13
C SER A 221 -23.03 6.11 48.85
N ILE A 222 -24.08 6.88 48.59
CA ILE A 222 -24.12 8.04 47.71
C ILE A 222 -22.96 8.99 48.04
N ARG A 223 -22.23 9.46 47.02
CA ARG A 223 -21.60 10.80 47.03
C ARG A 223 -21.62 11.39 45.61
N TYR A 224 -22.56 12.30 45.41
CA TYR A 224 -22.53 13.29 44.34
C TYR A 224 -21.42 14.29 44.65
N PHE A 225 -20.44 14.45 43.76
CA PHE A 225 -19.63 15.66 43.72
C PHE A 225 -20.13 16.55 42.59
N ARG A 226 -20.91 17.55 43.01
CA ARG A 226 -21.29 18.74 42.26
C ARG A 226 -20.22 19.77 42.56
N THR A 227 -19.36 20.09 41.60
CA THR A 227 -18.54 21.32 41.66
C THR A 227 -18.90 22.17 40.46
N SER A 228 -19.77 23.13 40.73
CA SER A 228 -19.94 24.35 39.95
C SER A 228 -18.59 25.06 39.83
N SER A 229 -18.27 25.60 38.66
CA SER A 229 -17.36 26.75 38.55
C SER A 229 -17.95 27.74 37.55
N PRO A 230 -18.07 29.03 37.92
CA PRO A 230 -18.76 30.05 37.15
C PRO A 230 -17.85 30.70 36.11
N MET A 231 -18.53 31.33 35.15
CA MET A 231 -18.05 32.33 34.20
C MET A 231 -16.98 33.28 34.76
N SER A 232 -15.97 33.56 33.94
CA SER A 232 -15.26 34.83 33.99
C SER A 232 -15.43 35.50 32.62
N ILE A 233 -16.27 36.54 32.62
CA ILE A 233 -16.34 37.58 31.61
C ILE A 233 -15.09 38.45 31.80
N ARG A 234 -14.35 38.72 30.72
CA ARG A 234 -13.44 39.87 30.70
C ARG A 234 -13.48 40.51 29.32
N GLU A 235 -14.10 41.68 29.30
CA GLU A 235 -13.97 42.70 28.25
C GLU A 235 -12.56 43.29 28.29
N ASN A 236 -11.97 43.45 27.11
CA ASN A 236 -11.30 44.65 26.64
C ASN A 236 -11.02 44.53 25.15
#